data_AF-A0A0W8CB63-F1
#
_entry.id   AF-A0A0W8CB63-F1
#
_cell.length_a   1.000
_cell.length_b   1.000
_cell.length_c   1.000
_cell.angle_alpha   90.00
_cell.angle_beta   90.00
_cell.angle_gamma   90.00
#
_symmetry.space_group_name_H-M   'P 1'
#
loop_
_entity.id
_entity.type
_entity.pdbx_description
1 polymer ?
#
loop_
_entity_poly.entity_id
_entity_poly.type
_entity_poly.pdbx_seq_one_letter_code
_entity_poly.pdbx_strand_id
1 'polypeptide(L)'
;MDGSQVGVDAQLGNWRNFAFYFGEARVELKYLMSRSSKLDAGTVISVTITRTTLLRAYSHLVIDDADGGMLSPLAHRMLGKKLVMRGSVLFGWDNTTDKIVSFHSQADMITPMLNLLGNLKDVSCVFSKARITPECKFV
;
A
#
# COMPACT_ATOMS: atom_id res chain seq x y z
N MET A 1 -5.31 10.98 16.49
CA MET A 1 -5.16 11.84 15.31
C MET A 1 -5.98 11.23 14.21
N ASP A 2 -6.98 11.96 13.75
CA ASP A 2 -8.08 11.54 12.88
C ASP A 2 -7.72 11.40 11.39
N GLY A 3 -6.43 11.45 11.04
CA GLY A 3 -5.86 10.95 9.76
C GLY A 3 -6.51 11.47 8.48
N SER A 4 -7.37 12.48 8.56
CA SER A 4 -8.16 12.99 7.45
C SER A 4 -7.28 13.95 6.67
N GLN A 5 -6.69 13.44 5.59
CA GLN A 5 -5.94 14.25 4.65
C GLN A 5 -6.93 15.06 3.81
N VAL A 6 -6.89 16.39 3.96
CA VAL A 6 -7.77 17.34 3.27
C VAL A 6 -7.03 17.96 2.09
N GLY A 7 -7.69 18.01 0.93
CA GLY A 7 -7.15 18.58 -0.30
C GLY A 7 -6.66 17.54 -1.31
N VAL A 8 -6.66 17.93 -2.59
CA VAL A 8 -6.30 17.06 -3.72
C VAL A 8 -4.86 16.53 -3.59
N ASP A 9 -3.93 17.38 -3.17
CA ASP A 9 -2.51 17.01 -3.03
C ASP A 9 -2.29 15.94 -1.97
N ALA A 10 -3.04 16.02 -0.86
CA ALA A 10 -2.95 15.05 0.21
C ALA A 10 -3.53 13.69 -0.26
N GLN A 11 -4.67 13.72 -0.95
CA GLN A 11 -5.27 12.51 -1.53
C GLN A 11 -4.38 11.86 -2.62
N LEU A 12 -3.71 12.66 -3.44
CA LEU A 12 -2.73 12.18 -4.42
C LEU A 12 -1.41 11.72 -3.78
N GLY A 13 -1.09 12.19 -2.57
CA GLY A 13 0.13 11.87 -1.85
C GLY A 13 0.31 10.37 -1.62
N ASN A 14 -0.75 9.66 -1.28
CA ASN A 14 -0.71 8.20 -1.12
C ASN A 14 -0.41 7.48 -2.44
N TRP A 15 -1.01 7.91 -3.55
CA TRP A 15 -0.72 7.34 -4.88
C TRP A 15 0.70 7.64 -5.34
N ARG A 16 1.19 8.86 -5.06
CA ARG A 16 2.57 9.24 -5.35
C ARG A 16 3.55 8.39 -4.58
N ASN A 17 3.34 8.20 -3.28
CA ASN A 17 4.18 7.33 -2.45
C ASN A 17 4.07 5.87 -2.90
N PHE A 18 2.89 5.40 -3.27
CA PHE A 18 2.68 4.06 -3.81
C PHE A 18 3.49 3.81 -5.08
N ALA A 19 3.37 4.68 -6.07
CA ALA A 19 4.18 4.61 -7.29
C ALA A 19 5.68 4.70 -7.00
N PHE A 20 6.06 5.53 -6.04
CA PHE A 20 7.47 5.73 -5.66
C PHE A 20 8.08 4.55 -4.89
N TYR A 21 7.29 3.83 -4.09
CA TYR A 21 7.75 2.72 -3.28
C TYR A 21 7.81 1.42 -4.08
N PHE A 22 6.84 1.20 -4.97
CA PHE A 22 6.70 -0.05 -5.71
C PHE A 22 7.16 0.03 -7.17
N GLY A 23 7.32 1.24 -7.72
CA GLY A 23 7.69 1.42 -9.12
C GLY A 23 6.57 0.91 -10.04
N GLU A 24 6.80 -0.25 -10.65
CA GLU A 24 5.79 -0.93 -11.47
C GLU A 24 4.70 -1.56 -10.59
N ALA A 25 3.58 -0.84 -10.48
CA ALA A 25 2.37 -1.35 -9.86
C ALA A 25 1.25 -1.48 -10.89
N ARG A 26 0.50 -2.58 -10.81
CA ARG A 26 -0.71 -2.79 -11.62
C ARG A 26 -1.93 -2.72 -10.72
N VAL A 27 -2.91 -1.92 -11.12
CA VAL A 27 -4.21 -1.80 -10.44
C VAL A 27 -5.29 -2.19 -11.42
N GLU A 28 -6.06 -3.22 -11.08
CA GLU A 28 -7.16 -3.72 -11.89
C GLU A 28 -8.49 -3.44 -11.19
N LEU A 29 -9.40 -2.74 -11.86
CA LEU A 29 -10.77 -2.57 -11.41
C LEU A 29 -11.52 -3.90 -11.56
N LYS A 30 -12.15 -4.38 -10.47
CA LYS A 30 -12.96 -5.60 -10.46
C LYS A 30 -14.44 -5.32 -10.50
N TYR A 31 -14.89 -4.27 -9.82
CA TYR A 31 -16.26 -3.81 -9.89
C TYR A 31 -16.31 -2.32 -9.63
N LEU A 32 -17.41 -1.71 -10.06
CA LEU A 32 -17.78 -0.35 -9.72
C LEU A 32 -19.28 -0.33 -9.35
N MET A 33 -19.60 0.16 -8.15
CA MET A 33 -20.95 0.22 -7.63
C MET A 33 -21.29 1.65 -7.19
N SER A 34 -22.30 2.24 -7.80
CA SER A 34 -22.81 3.56 -7.43
C SER A 34 -23.98 3.44 -6.44
N ARG A 35 -23.95 4.23 -5.37
CA ARG A 35 -24.99 4.33 -4.33
C ARG A 35 -25.17 5.80 -3.94
N SER A 36 -26.17 6.45 -4.51
CA SER A 36 -26.53 7.85 -4.25
C SER A 36 -25.36 8.82 -4.44
N SER A 37 -24.66 9.20 -3.36
CA SER A 37 -23.52 10.11 -3.33
C SER A 37 -22.18 9.39 -3.07
N LYS A 38 -22.14 8.07 -3.25
CA LYS A 38 -20.96 7.24 -3.04
C LYS A 38 -20.72 6.30 -4.21
N LEU A 39 -19.45 6.16 -4.58
CA LEU A 39 -19.00 5.20 -5.58
C LEU A 39 -17.99 4.25 -4.93
N ASP A 40 -18.30 2.96 -4.91
CA ASP A 40 -17.48 1.90 -4.34
C ASP A 40 -16.82 1.11 -5.48
N ALA A 41 -15.50 1.03 -5.46
CA ALA A 41 -14.71 0.31 -6.43
C ALA A 41 -13.88 -0.77 -5.73
N GLY A 42 -14.03 -2.02 -6.17
CA GLY A 42 -13.14 -3.11 -5.78
C GLY A 42 -11.97 -3.22 -6.73
N THR A 43 -10.76 -3.38 -6.19
CA THR A 43 -9.54 -3.49 -6.99
C THR A 43 -8.73 -4.73 -6.65
N VAL A 44 -7.93 -5.19 -7.60
CA VAL A 44 -6.80 -6.08 -7.35
C VAL A 44 -5.54 -5.33 -7.72
N ILE A 45 -4.60 -5.28 -6.79
CA ILE A 45 -3.35 -4.56 -6.95
C ILE A 45 -2.22 -5.58 -6.96
N SER A 46 -1.32 -5.49 -7.93
CA SER A 46 -0.13 -6.32 -8.04
C SER A 46 1.12 -5.45 -8.00
N VAL A 47 2.04 -5.78 -7.10
CA VAL A 47 3.34 -5.09 -6.95
C VAL A 47 4.45 -6.11 -6.77
N THR A 48 5.68 -5.74 -7.13
CA THR A 48 6.88 -6.52 -6.82
C THR A 48 7.66 -5.81 -5.73
N ILE A 49 8.07 -6.52 -4.68
CA ILE A 49 8.93 -5.96 -3.64
C ILE A 49 10.34 -5.83 -4.20
N THR A 50 10.77 -4.61 -4.47
CA THR A 50 12.12 -4.31 -4.99
C THR A 50 13.07 -3.88 -3.87
N ARG A 51 14.35 -3.73 -4.18
CA ARG A 51 15.30 -3.11 -3.24
C ARG A 51 14.86 -1.69 -2.85
N THR A 52 14.31 -0.92 -3.79
CA THR A 52 13.72 0.40 -3.51
C THR A 52 12.57 0.30 -2.52
N THR A 53 11.69 -0.70 -2.69
CA THR A 53 10.59 -0.94 -1.74
C THR A 53 11.12 -1.23 -0.34
N LEU A 54 12.13 -2.10 -0.21
CA LEU A 54 12.73 -2.42 1.10
C LEU A 54 13.37 -1.18 1.74
N LEU A 55 14.19 -0.43 0.99
CA LEU A 55 14.86 0.78 1.50
C LEU A 55 13.88 1.87 1.94
N ARG A 56 12.72 1.99 1.28
CA ARG A 56 11.74 3.03 1.59
C ARG A 56 10.73 2.59 2.64
N ALA A 57 10.11 1.43 2.43
CA ALA A 57 8.96 0.97 3.21
C ALA A 57 9.39 0.17 4.46
N TYR A 58 10.49 -0.56 4.36
CA TYR A 58 10.94 -1.52 5.37
C TYR A 58 12.40 -1.27 5.75
N SER A 59 12.80 0.01 5.85
CA SER A 59 14.20 0.40 6.07
C SER A 59 14.81 -0.23 7.33
N HIS A 60 14.00 -0.49 8.36
CA HIS A 60 14.40 -1.17 9.59
C HIS A 60 14.80 -2.66 9.38
N LEU A 61 14.50 -3.25 8.23
CA LEU A 61 14.92 -4.59 7.84
C LEU A 61 16.19 -4.60 6.98
N VAL A 62 16.73 -3.41 6.67
CA VAL A 62 18.00 -3.20 5.98
C VAL A 62 19.03 -2.79 7.04
N ILE A 63 20.08 -3.59 7.17
CA ILE A 63 21.17 -3.35 8.12
C ILE A 63 22.19 -2.46 7.42
N ASP A 64 22.56 -1.35 8.04
CA ASP A 64 23.51 -0.40 7.46
C ASP A 64 24.94 -0.89 7.69
N ASP A 65 25.52 -1.48 6.66
CA ASP A 65 26.93 -1.86 6.61
C ASP A 65 27.61 -0.94 5.61
N ALA A 66 28.84 -0.51 5.91
CA ALA A 66 29.62 0.47 5.14
C ALA A 66 29.76 0.13 3.64
N ASP A 67 29.51 -1.12 3.23
CA ASP A 67 29.59 -1.63 1.86
C ASP A 67 28.23 -1.99 1.24
N GLY A 68 27.19 -1.20 1.51
CA GLY A 68 25.94 -1.27 0.73
C GLY A 68 24.80 -2.09 1.35
N GLY A 69 24.81 -2.22 2.67
CA GLY A 69 23.71 -2.65 3.52
C GLY A 69 23.20 -4.09 3.33
N MET A 70 23.44 -4.95 4.33
CA MET A 70 22.94 -6.32 4.34
C MET A 70 21.42 -6.37 4.60
N LEU A 71 20.71 -7.21 3.85
CA LEU A 71 19.28 -7.46 4.10
C LEU A 71 19.11 -8.46 5.24
N SER A 72 18.24 -8.14 6.19
CA SER A 72 17.79 -9.13 7.19
C SER A 72 17.17 -10.36 6.52
N PRO A 73 17.10 -11.53 7.21
CA PRO A 73 16.47 -12.73 6.66
C PRO A 73 15.04 -12.50 6.15
N LEU A 74 14.26 -11.64 6.82
CA LEU A 74 12.90 -11.28 6.38
C LEU A 74 12.92 -10.45 5.10
N ALA A 75 13.77 -9.42 5.03
CA ALA A 75 13.92 -8.62 3.81
C ALA A 75 14.40 -9.47 2.62
N HIS A 76 15.30 -10.42 2.86
CA HIS A 76 15.80 -11.34 1.82
C HIS A 76 14.69 -12.24 1.27
N ARG A 77 13.80 -12.75 2.14
CA ARG A 77 12.63 -13.54 1.73
C ARG A 77 11.61 -12.73 0.93
N MET A 78 11.50 -11.43 1.24
CA MET A 78 10.57 -10.51 0.57
C MET A 78 11.08 -10.01 -0.79
N LEU A 79 12.40 -9.85 -0.96
CA LEU A 79 12.98 -9.29 -2.17
C LEU A 79 12.57 -10.08 -3.44
N GLY A 80 12.16 -9.36 -4.47
CA GLY A 80 11.75 -9.91 -5.77
C GLY A 80 10.39 -10.61 -5.76
N LYS A 81 9.69 -10.66 -4.63
CA LYS A 81 8.39 -11.34 -4.53
C LYS A 81 7.26 -10.43 -5.02
N LYS A 82 6.36 -11.03 -5.79
CA LYS A 82 5.13 -10.38 -6.23
C LYS A 82 4.07 -10.52 -5.14
N LEU A 83 3.51 -9.40 -4.70
CA LEU A 83 2.31 -9.37 -3.86
C LEU A 83 1.09 -9.08 -4.73
N VAL A 84 0.03 -9.85 -4.54
CA VAL A 84 -1.29 -9.59 -5.13
C VAL A 84 -2.25 -9.34 -3.98
N MET A 85 -2.73 -8.10 -3.87
CA MET A 85 -3.58 -7.63 -2.78
C MET A 85 -4.95 -7.25 -3.29
N ARG A 86 -5.98 -7.47 -2.46
CA ARG A 86 -7.33 -6.95 -2.72
C ARG A 86 -7.43 -5.55 -2.14
N GLY A 87 -7.97 -4.62 -2.91
CA GLY A 87 -8.17 -3.25 -2.49
C GLY A 87 -9.62 -2.81 -2.67
N SER A 88 -9.92 -1.69 -2.04
CA SER A 88 -11.16 -0.96 -2.28
C SER A 88 -10.90 0.54 -2.30
N VAL A 89 -11.73 1.24 -3.06
CA VAL A 89 -11.74 2.69 -3.14
C VAL A 89 -13.17 3.17 -2.97
N LEU A 90 -13.37 4.10 -2.04
CA LEU A 90 -14.63 4.78 -1.83
C LEU A 90 -14.48 6.25 -2.25
N PHE A 91 -15.27 6.65 -3.23
CA PHE A 91 -15.38 8.04 -3.64
C PHE A 91 -16.66 8.64 -3.05
N GLY A 92 -16.55 9.82 -2.44
CA GLY A 92 -17.69 10.69 -2.18
C GLY A 92 -17.96 11.55 -3.39
N TRP A 93 -19.21 11.61 -3.82
CA TRP A 93 -19.67 12.35 -4.98
C TRP A 93 -20.66 13.44 -4.56
N ASP A 94 -20.44 14.65 -5.06
CA ASP A 94 -21.40 15.74 -4.94
C ASP A 94 -22.25 15.82 -6.22
N ASN A 95 -23.51 15.39 -6.10
CA ASN A 95 -24.48 15.39 -7.20
C ASN A 95 -24.83 16.80 -7.70
N THR A 96 -24.54 17.86 -6.93
CA THR A 96 -24.86 19.24 -7.34
C THR A 96 -23.79 19.83 -8.26
N THR A 97 -22.52 19.51 -8.00
CA THR A 97 -21.37 20.01 -8.78
C THR A 97 -20.78 18.99 -9.73
N ASP A 98 -21.27 17.74 -9.68
CA ASP A 98 -20.80 16.57 -10.43
C ASP A 98 -19.30 16.30 -10.24
N LYS A 99 -18.85 16.40 -8.98
CA LYS A 99 -17.43 16.29 -8.60
C LYS A 99 -17.21 15.30 -7.47
N ILE A 100 -16.01 14.72 -7.46
CA ILE A 100 -15.50 13.94 -6.33
C ILE A 100 -15.15 14.91 -5.20
N VAL A 101 -15.75 14.69 -4.02
CA VAL A 101 -15.51 15.50 -2.81
C VAL A 101 -14.71 14.74 -1.75
N SER A 102 -14.63 13.42 -1.84
CA SER A 102 -13.76 12.62 -0.97
C SER A 102 -13.24 11.37 -1.67
N PHE A 103 -12.07 10.93 -1.24
CA PHE A 103 -11.39 9.75 -1.77
C PHE A 103 -10.80 8.95 -0.61
N HIS A 104 -11.14 7.67 -0.51
CA HIS A 104 -10.57 6.77 0.48
C HIS A 104 -10.17 5.45 -0.18
N SER A 105 -8.87 5.14 -0.17
CA SER A 105 -8.34 3.88 -0.71
C SER A 105 -7.68 3.06 0.39
N GLN A 106 -7.82 1.74 0.29
CA GLN A 106 -7.13 0.78 1.14
C GLN A 106 -6.84 -0.52 0.38
N ALA A 107 -5.84 -1.28 0.82
CA ALA A 107 -5.55 -2.60 0.30
C ALA A 107 -5.03 -3.55 1.37
N ASP A 108 -5.40 -4.82 1.30
CA ASP A 108 -4.99 -5.86 2.25
C ASP A 108 -3.60 -6.40 1.91
N MET A 109 -2.58 -5.90 2.62
CA MET A 109 -1.22 -6.44 2.54
C MET A 109 -0.99 -7.63 3.48
N ILE A 110 -1.84 -7.85 4.48
CA ILE A 110 -1.67 -8.96 5.45
C ILE A 110 -1.81 -10.30 4.74
N THR A 111 -2.87 -10.49 3.97
CA THR A 111 -3.12 -11.77 3.29
C THR A 111 -1.95 -12.21 2.40
N PRO A 112 -1.45 -11.41 1.45
CA PRO A 112 -0.32 -11.83 0.61
C PRO A 112 0.99 -11.95 1.39
N MET A 113 1.20 -11.14 2.44
CA MET A 113 2.40 -11.25 3.28
C MET A 113 2.38 -12.48 4.16
N LEU A 114 1.22 -12.88 4.69
CA LEU A 114 1.05 -14.10 5.44
C LEU A 114 1.31 -15.32 4.57
N ASN A 115 0.80 -15.32 3.32
CA ASN A 115 1.09 -16.38 2.36
C ASN A 115 2.57 -16.46 2.01
N LEU A 116 3.25 -15.32 1.93
CA LEU A 116 4.69 -15.26 1.64
C LEU A 116 5.56 -15.70 2.82
N LEU A 117 5.22 -15.29 4.03
CA LEU A 117 6.05 -15.48 5.23
C LEU A 117 5.67 -16.71 6.05
N GLY A 118 4.48 -17.27 5.83
CA GLY A 118 3.99 -18.50 6.44
C GLY A 118 3.53 -18.38 7.89
N ASN A 119 3.66 -17.21 8.54
CA ASN A 119 3.21 -17.00 9.91
C ASN A 119 2.98 -15.51 10.24
N LEU A 120 2.09 -15.23 11.20
CA LEU A 120 1.75 -13.86 11.64
C LEU A 120 2.85 -13.18 12.44
N LYS A 121 3.76 -13.92 13.10
CA LYS A 121 4.86 -13.34 13.87
C LYS A 121 5.82 -12.58 12.96
N ASP A 122 6.18 -13.18 11.83
CA ASP A 122 7.03 -12.56 10.81
C ASP A 122 6.32 -11.38 10.15
N VAL A 123 5.02 -11.52 9.82
CA VAL A 123 4.22 -10.42 9.26
C VAL A 123 4.19 -9.22 10.22
N SER A 124 3.93 -9.46 11.51
CA SER A 124 3.96 -8.43 12.54
C SER A 124 5.33 -7.77 12.65
N CYS A 125 6.41 -8.55 12.60
CA CYS A 125 7.77 -8.04 12.61
C CYS A 125 8.03 -7.09 11.42
N VAL A 126 7.62 -7.49 10.21
CA VAL A 126 7.78 -6.68 8.99
C VAL A 126 7.04 -5.34 9.07
N PHE A 127 5.86 -5.29 9.67
CA PHE A 127 5.08 -4.05 9.80
C PHE A 127 5.42 -3.21 11.04
N SER A 128 6.21 -3.73 11.99
CA SER A 128 6.44 -3.10 13.30
C SER A 128 7.04 -1.69 13.26
N LYS A 129 7.93 -1.43 12.30
CA LYS A 129 8.57 -0.12 12.07
C LYS A 129 8.53 0.25 10.58
N ALA A 130 7.55 -0.29 9.86
CA ALA A 130 7.39 -0.01 8.44
C ALA A 130 6.85 1.41 8.23
N ARG A 131 7.23 2.03 7.12
CA ARG A 131 6.67 3.29 6.62
C ARG A 131 5.43 3.08 5.75
N ILE A 132 4.89 1.88 5.79
CA ILE A 132 3.67 1.47 5.14
C ILE A 132 2.85 0.64 6.12
N THR A 133 1.55 0.88 6.19
CA THR A 133 0.63 0.13 7.06
C THR A 133 0.12 -1.13 6.35
N PRO A 134 -0.44 -2.10 7.10
CA PRO A 134 -1.11 -3.27 6.52
C PRO A 134 -2.22 -2.97 5.52
N GLU A 135 -2.86 -1.80 5.62
CA GLU A 135 -3.90 -1.31 4.72
C GLU A 135 -3.33 -0.56 3.49
N CYS A 136 -2.02 -0.63 3.27
CA CYS A 136 -1.30 0.04 2.19
C CYS A 136 -1.36 1.59 2.27
N LYS A 137 -1.28 2.15 3.50
CA LYS A 137 -1.16 3.60 3.73
C LYS A 137 0.28 3.96 4.06
N PHE A 138 0.76 5.12 3.61
CA PHE A 138 2.15 5.54 3.78
C PHE A 138 2.30 6.50 4.97
N VAL A 139 3.41 6.36 5.71
CA VAL A 139 3.68 7.08 6.98
C VAL A 139 4.99 7.89 6.93
#